data_AF-A0A068VSC5-F1
#
_entry.id   AF-A0A068VSC5-F1
#
_cell.length_a   1.000
_cell.length_b   1.000
_cell.length_c   1.000
_cell.angle_alpha   90.00
_cell.angle_beta   90.00
_cell.angle_gamma   90.00
#
_symmetry.space_group_name_H-M   'P 1'
#
loop_
_entity.id
_entity.type
_entity.pdbx_description
1 polymer ?
#
loop_
_entity_poly.entity_id
_entity_poly.type
_entity_poly.pdbx_seq_one_letter_code
_entity_poly.pdbx_strand_id
1 'polypeptide(L)'
;MPDTLHAAAVEPHDLEQIASFAEQLPQGSPVSVVLQHLVMSLSQGKDVTYATTQENLTPQQAAELLKMSRPHLMKLIRAGALEAEMVGTHHRIPMTEILAFIDRRERAKAEVAVAYSTTDAVRKAASDAVAQLTDEDIAALNAL
;
A
#
# COMPACT_ATOMS: atom_id res chain seq x y z
N MET A 1 -10.59 -13.96 12.59
CA MET A 1 -10.96 -12.62 12.08
C MET A 1 -9.69 -11.82 12.23
N PRO A 2 -9.38 -10.87 11.32
CA PRO A 2 -8.24 -10.00 11.54
C PRO A 2 -8.48 -9.23 12.83
N ASP A 3 -7.61 -9.45 13.81
CA ASP A 3 -7.71 -8.83 15.11
C ASP A 3 -6.89 -7.54 15.09
N THR A 4 -7.37 -6.52 15.80
CA THR A 4 -6.73 -5.21 15.83
C THR A 4 -6.27 -4.88 17.23
N LEU A 5 -4.98 -4.60 17.35
CA LEU A 5 -4.39 -4.01 18.53
C LEU A 5 -4.52 -2.49 18.42
N HIS A 6 -5.33 -1.91 19.30
CA HIS A 6 -5.56 -0.47 19.34
C HIS A 6 -4.44 0.22 20.10
N ALA A 7 -3.79 1.19 19.48
CA ALA A 7 -2.62 1.86 20.08
C ALA A 7 -2.97 2.54 21.41
N ALA A 8 -4.17 3.10 21.53
CA ALA A 8 -4.66 3.75 22.74
C ALA A 8 -4.87 2.79 23.93
N ALA A 9 -4.90 1.48 23.69
CA ALA A 9 -5.07 0.46 24.71
C ALA A 9 -3.75 -0.20 25.13
N VAL A 10 -2.61 0.20 24.54
CA VAL A 10 -1.30 -0.38 24.83
C VAL A 10 -0.55 0.49 25.83
N GLU A 11 -0.12 -0.11 26.93
CA GLU A 11 0.67 0.60 27.94
C GLU A 11 2.10 0.85 27.46
N PRO A 12 2.70 2.03 27.73
CA PRO A 12 4.07 2.34 27.34
C PRO A 12 5.09 1.30 27.84
N HIS A 13 4.86 0.75 29.04
CA HIS A 13 5.74 -0.25 29.63
C HIS A 13 5.79 -1.56 28.80
N ASP A 14 4.65 -1.98 28.24
CA ASP A 14 4.59 -3.20 27.41
C ASP A 14 5.39 -2.99 26.11
N LEU A 15 5.33 -1.78 25.52
CA LEU A 15 6.11 -1.44 24.32
C LEU A 15 7.61 -1.42 24.60
N GLU A 16 8.03 -0.88 25.74
CA GLU A 16 9.44 -0.88 26.15
C GLU A 16 9.98 -2.31 26.34
N GLN A 17 9.20 -3.20 26.95
CA GLN A 17 9.57 -4.61 27.12
C GLN A 17 9.71 -5.32 25.77
N ILE A 18 8.76 -5.11 24.85
CA ILE A 18 8.81 -5.71 23.51
C ILE A 18 10.01 -5.17 22.72
N ALA A 19 10.30 -3.87 22.82
CA ALA A 19 11.46 -3.25 22.16
C ALA A 19 12.77 -3.88 22.65
N SER A 20 12.96 -3.98 23.96
CA SER A 20 14.13 -4.61 24.58
C SER A 20 14.28 -6.07 24.15
N PHE A 21 13.18 -6.83 24.09
CA PHE A 21 13.21 -8.21 23.60
C PHE A 21 13.59 -8.30 22.12
N ALA A 22 13.08 -7.40 21.27
CA ALA A 22 13.38 -7.38 19.85
C ALA A 22 14.87 -7.13 19.57
N GLU A 23 15.54 -6.34 20.40
CA GLU A 23 16.99 -6.06 20.33
C GLU A 23 17.87 -7.26 20.72
N GLN A 24 17.35 -8.18 21.54
CA GLN A 24 18.07 -9.40 21.94
C GLN A 24 18.04 -10.49 20.87
N LEU A 25 17.16 -10.37 19.87
CA LEU A 25 17.09 -11.31 18.75
C LEU A 25 18.23 -11.08 17.75
N PRO A 26 18.63 -12.12 16.99
CA PRO A 26 19.61 -11.96 15.92
C PRO A 26 19.22 -10.86 14.94
N GLN A 27 20.21 -10.05 14.53
CA GLN A 27 20.00 -9.01 13.53
C GLN A 27 19.45 -9.61 12.23
N GLY A 28 18.40 -9.00 11.68
CA GLY A 28 17.72 -9.50 10.49
C GLY A 28 16.76 -10.69 10.73
N SER A 29 16.57 -11.11 11.99
CA SER A 29 15.51 -12.08 12.32
C SER A 29 14.15 -11.54 11.87
N PRO A 30 13.36 -12.30 11.08
CA PRO A 30 12.03 -11.86 10.65
C PRO A 30 11.12 -11.50 11.84
N VAL A 31 11.25 -12.20 12.96
CA VAL A 31 10.50 -11.90 14.19
C VAL A 31 10.94 -10.56 14.78
N SER A 32 12.24 -10.29 14.84
CA SER A 32 12.74 -8.99 15.33
C SER A 32 12.23 -7.84 14.47
N VAL A 33 12.26 -7.99 13.14
CA VAL A 33 11.74 -6.98 12.20
C VAL A 33 10.26 -6.70 12.46
N VAL A 34 9.45 -7.75 12.60
CA VAL A 34 8.01 -7.60 12.89
C VAL A 34 7.78 -6.90 14.22
N LEU A 35 8.49 -7.29 15.29
CA LEU A 35 8.35 -6.66 16.61
C LEU A 35 8.79 -5.18 16.60
N GLN A 36 9.88 -4.84 15.90
CA GLN A 36 10.32 -3.46 15.74
C GLN A 36 9.27 -2.62 15.01
N HIS A 37 8.69 -3.15 13.93
CA HIS A 37 7.62 -2.49 13.20
C HIS A 37 6.35 -2.31 14.04
N LEU A 38 6.02 -3.31 14.86
CA LEU A 38 4.90 -3.26 15.81
C LEU A 38 5.10 -2.11 16.82
N VAL A 39 6.25 -2.09 17.52
CA VAL A 39 6.59 -1.04 18.49
C VAL A 39 6.59 0.34 17.84
N MET A 40 7.20 0.48 16.66
CA MET A 40 7.22 1.74 15.93
C MET A 40 5.81 2.23 15.57
N SER A 41 4.93 1.32 15.14
CA SER A 41 3.56 1.68 14.76
C SER A 41 2.75 2.13 15.97
N LEU A 42 2.77 1.35 17.04
CA LEU A 42 2.01 1.63 18.26
C LEU A 42 2.50 2.89 18.97
N SER A 43 3.81 3.13 19.03
CA SER A 43 4.38 4.35 19.61
C SER A 43 4.01 5.62 18.83
N GLN A 44 3.65 5.48 17.54
CA GLN A 44 3.13 6.57 16.71
C GLN A 44 1.60 6.72 16.82
N GLY A 45 0.94 5.98 17.72
CA GLY A 45 -0.52 5.98 17.87
C GLY A 45 -1.26 5.29 16.71
N LYS A 46 -0.58 4.43 15.94
CA LYS A 46 -1.18 3.71 14.82
C LYS A 46 -1.64 2.33 15.27
N ASP A 47 -2.92 2.05 15.07
CA ASP A 47 -3.49 0.72 15.27
C ASP A 47 -2.84 -0.31 14.34
N VAL A 48 -2.67 -1.53 14.86
CA VAL A 48 -2.06 -2.64 14.12
C VAL A 48 -3.07 -3.77 13.99
N THR A 49 -3.41 -4.10 12.75
CA THR A 49 -4.27 -5.25 12.43
C THR A 49 -3.41 -6.44 12.00
N TYR A 50 -3.68 -7.62 12.55
CA TYR A 50 -2.96 -8.86 12.23
C TYR A 50 -3.94 -9.99 11.88
N ALA A 51 -3.48 -10.92 11.05
CA ALA A 51 -4.22 -12.10 10.65
C ALA A 51 -3.27 -13.16 10.08
N THR A 52 -3.72 -14.41 10.07
CA THR A 52 -2.96 -15.52 9.48
C THR A 52 -3.32 -15.71 8.00
N THR A 53 -2.40 -16.25 7.21
CA THR A 53 -2.60 -16.45 5.77
C THR A 53 -3.65 -17.52 5.43
N GLN A 54 -3.98 -18.41 6.38
CA GLN A 54 -4.97 -19.47 6.21
C GLN A 54 -6.42 -18.97 6.45
N GLU A 55 -6.60 -17.71 6.85
CA GLU A 55 -7.92 -17.17 7.11
C GLU A 55 -8.69 -16.83 5.84
N ASN A 56 -9.95 -17.25 5.81
CA ASN A 56 -10.94 -16.86 4.82
C ASN A 56 -11.77 -15.70 5.37
N LEU A 57 -11.69 -14.55 4.72
CA LEU A 57 -12.35 -13.31 5.14
C LEU A 57 -13.74 -13.19 4.53
N THR A 58 -14.68 -12.65 5.29
CA THR A 58 -15.94 -12.16 4.74
C THR A 58 -15.70 -10.90 3.90
N PRO A 59 -16.62 -10.55 2.97
CA PRO A 59 -16.53 -9.29 2.22
C PRO A 59 -16.49 -8.05 3.09
N GLN A 60 -17.02 -8.10 4.33
CA GLN A 60 -16.95 -6.96 5.23
C GLN A 60 -15.52 -6.80 5.78
N GLN A 61 -14.95 -7.88 6.33
CA GLN A 61 -13.57 -7.87 6.84
C GLN A 61 -12.55 -7.51 5.78
N ALA A 62 -12.70 -8.04 4.57
CA ALA A 62 -11.82 -7.70 3.45
C ALA A 62 -11.94 -6.22 3.06
N ALA A 63 -13.15 -5.63 3.10
CA ALA A 63 -13.35 -4.22 2.79
C ALA A 63 -12.70 -3.31 3.85
N GLU A 64 -12.86 -3.66 5.13
CA GLU A 64 -12.22 -2.97 6.26
C GLU A 64 -10.69 -3.03 6.14
N LEU A 65 -10.14 -4.23 5.90
CA LEU A 65 -8.70 -4.43 5.75
C LEU A 65 -8.12 -3.66 4.55
N LEU A 66 -8.82 -3.66 3.41
CA LEU A 66 -8.43 -2.94 2.21
C LEU A 66 -8.76 -1.43 2.25
N LYS A 67 -9.30 -0.92 3.37
CA LYS A 67 -9.72 0.46 3.59
C LYS A 67 -10.60 0.99 2.46
N MET A 68 -11.59 0.20 2.07
CA MET A 68 -12.55 0.55 1.02
C MET A 68 -13.99 0.25 1.42
N SER A 69 -14.95 0.80 0.69
CA SER A 69 -16.36 0.48 0.95
C SER A 69 -16.70 -0.94 0.52
N ARG A 70 -17.55 -1.63 1.30
CA ARG A 70 -18.06 -2.97 0.93
C ARG A 70 -18.69 -3.01 -0.47
N PRO A 71 -19.50 -2.02 -0.91
CA PRO A 71 -20.01 -2.00 -2.28
C PRO A 71 -18.91 -1.96 -3.34
N HIS A 72 -17.80 -1.26 -3.09
CA HIS A 72 -16.66 -1.22 -4.01
C HIS A 72 -15.96 -2.58 -4.07
N LEU A 73 -15.70 -3.21 -2.93
CA LEU A 73 -15.14 -4.56 -2.87
C LEU A 73 -16.00 -5.56 -3.66
N MET A 74 -17.33 -5.53 -3.47
CA MET A 74 -18.24 -6.43 -4.20
C MET A 74 -18.21 -6.19 -5.71
N LYS A 75 -17.98 -4.95 -6.17
CA LYS A 75 -17.79 -4.68 -7.61
C LYS A 75 -16.52 -5.35 -8.13
N LEU A 76 -15.42 -5.29 -7.38
CA LEU A 76 -14.15 -5.95 -7.75
C LEU A 76 -14.33 -7.46 -7.87
N ILE A 77 -15.03 -8.08 -6.91
CA ILE A 77 -15.33 -9.53 -6.95
C ILE A 77 -16.17 -9.88 -8.18
N ARG A 78 -17.25 -9.14 -8.47
CA ARG A 78 -18.09 -9.40 -9.64
C ARG A 78 -17.35 -9.19 -10.97
N ALA A 79 -16.39 -8.27 -10.99
CA ALA A 79 -15.55 -8.02 -12.15
C ALA A 79 -14.40 -9.03 -12.31
N GLY A 80 -14.24 -9.97 -11.37
CA GLY A 80 -13.13 -10.93 -11.37
C GLY A 80 -11.77 -10.32 -11.02
N ALA A 81 -11.73 -9.08 -10.54
CA ALA A 81 -10.50 -8.40 -10.15
C ALA A 81 -9.98 -8.81 -8.76
N LEU A 82 -10.87 -9.38 -7.95
CA LEU A 82 -10.57 -9.97 -6.65
C LEU A 82 -11.26 -11.33 -6.56
N GLU A 83 -10.50 -12.40 -6.44
CA GLU A 83 -11.07 -13.75 -6.37
C GLU A 83 -11.76 -13.99 -5.02
N ALA A 84 -12.90 -14.67 -5.05
CA ALA A 84 -13.65 -15.05 -3.86
C ALA A 84 -14.32 -16.40 -4.08
N GLU A 85 -14.29 -17.23 -3.06
CA GLU A 85 -14.91 -18.56 -3.05
C GLU A 85 -16.32 -18.48 -2.45
N MET A 86 -17.22 -19.33 -2.94
CA MET A 86 -18.54 -19.50 -2.36
C MET A 86 -18.51 -20.62 -1.32
N VAL A 87 -18.74 -20.27 -0.05
CA VAL A 87 -18.87 -21.24 1.04
C VAL A 87 -20.34 -21.25 1.48
N GLY A 88 -21.07 -22.26 1.00
CA GLY A 88 -22.54 -22.27 1.07
C GLY A 88 -23.13 -21.10 0.28
N THR A 89 -23.86 -20.21 0.97
CA THR A 89 -24.52 -19.05 0.35
C THR A 89 -23.68 -17.76 0.40
N HIS A 90 -22.51 -17.77 1.05
CA HIS A 90 -21.73 -16.56 1.29
C HIS A 90 -20.37 -16.60 0.63
N HIS A 91 -19.93 -15.46 0.10
CA HIS A 91 -18.56 -15.27 -0.37
C HIS A 91 -17.56 -15.31 0.80
N ARG A 92 -16.39 -15.88 0.52
CA ARG A 92 -15.20 -15.88 1.35
C ARG A 92 -13.99 -15.53 0.49
N ILE A 93 -13.11 -14.70 1.00
CA ILE A 93 -11.94 -14.19 0.28
C ILE A 93 -10.70 -14.69 1.03
N PRO A 94 -9.88 -15.56 0.43
CA PRO A 94 -8.64 -16.01 1.05
C PRO A 94 -7.72 -14.82 1.36
N MET A 95 -7.09 -14.81 2.53
CA MET A 95 -6.10 -13.78 2.87
C MET A 95 -4.97 -13.72 1.84
N THR A 96 -4.56 -14.86 1.27
CA THR A 96 -3.57 -14.93 0.19
C THR A 96 -3.97 -14.10 -1.03
N GLU A 97 -5.25 -14.11 -1.40
CA GLU A 97 -5.75 -13.30 -2.51
C GLU A 97 -5.82 -11.80 -2.16
N ILE A 98 -6.11 -11.46 -0.90
CA ILE A 98 -6.02 -10.07 -0.43
C ILE A 98 -4.59 -9.54 -0.58
N LEU A 99 -3.59 -10.32 -0.14
CA LEU A 99 -2.19 -9.96 -0.25
C LEU A 99 -1.76 -9.82 -1.72
N ALA A 100 -2.17 -10.75 -2.58
CA ALA A 100 -1.90 -10.68 -4.01
C ALA A 100 -2.55 -9.46 -4.65
N PHE A 101 -3.78 -9.11 -4.26
CA PHE A 101 -4.47 -7.92 -4.75
C PHE A 101 -3.76 -6.62 -4.35
N ILE A 102 -3.29 -6.51 -3.10
CA ILE A 102 -2.50 -5.35 -2.64
C ILE A 102 -1.23 -5.21 -3.48
N ASP A 103 -0.50 -6.30 -3.68
CA ASP A 103 0.74 -6.30 -4.48
C ASP A 103 0.49 -5.90 -5.95
N ARG A 104 -0.55 -6.46 -6.60
CA ARG A 104 -0.96 -6.05 -7.95
C ARG A 104 -1.25 -4.55 -8.03
N ARG A 105 -1.92 -3.99 -7.01
CA ARG A 105 -2.27 -2.56 -6.96
C ARG A 105 -1.06 -1.67 -6.75
N GLU A 106 -0.10 -2.05 -5.89
CA GLU A 106 1.12 -1.27 -5.69
C GLU A 106 2.02 -1.28 -6.94
N ARG A 107 2.13 -2.43 -7.63
CA ARG A 107 2.84 -2.51 -8.91
C ARG A 107 2.20 -1.60 -9.98
N ALA A 108 0.88 -1.65 -10.12
CA ALA A 108 0.17 -0.78 -11.06
C ALA A 108 0.37 0.72 -10.74
N LYS A 109 0.39 1.10 -9.46
CA LYS A 109 0.69 2.49 -9.06
C LYS A 109 2.13 2.89 -9.43
N ALA A 110 3.10 2.01 -9.22
CA ALA A 110 4.49 2.26 -9.55
C ALA A 110 4.69 2.43 -11.07
N GLU A 111 4.06 1.57 -11.88
CA GLU A 111 4.08 1.67 -13.34
C GLU A 111 3.50 3.01 -13.83
N VAL A 112 2.35 3.40 -13.28
CA VAL A 112 1.70 4.67 -13.60
C VAL A 112 2.58 5.86 -13.21
N ALA A 113 3.19 5.84 -12.02
CA ALA A 113 4.10 6.91 -11.58
C ALA A 113 5.30 7.08 -12.51
N VAL A 114 5.85 5.99 -13.05
CA VAL A 114 6.95 6.02 -14.05
C VAL A 114 6.48 6.60 -15.39
N ALA A 115 5.28 6.25 -15.84
CA ALA A 115 4.72 6.80 -17.09
C ALA A 115 4.49 8.32 -17.00
N TYR A 116 3.97 8.79 -15.85
CA TYR A 116 3.78 10.23 -15.61
C TYR A 116 5.12 10.97 -15.46
N SER A 117 6.11 10.41 -14.76
CA SER A 117 7.42 11.07 -14.61
C SER A 117 8.15 11.25 -15.95
N THR A 118 8.01 10.28 -16.86
CA THR A 118 8.57 10.39 -18.22
C THR A 118 7.90 11.51 -19.01
N THR A 119 6.56 11.60 -18.93
CA THR A 119 5.79 12.63 -19.65
C THR A 119 6.05 14.03 -19.09
N ASP A 120 6.13 14.18 -17.77
CA ASP A 120 6.46 15.44 -17.11
C ASP A 120 7.92 15.85 -17.37
N ALA A 121 8.86 14.91 -17.37
CA ALA A 121 10.25 15.19 -17.72
C ALA A 121 10.38 15.67 -19.17
N VAL A 122 9.66 15.04 -20.12
CA VAL A 122 9.60 15.47 -21.52
C VAL A 122 8.93 16.84 -21.65
N ARG A 123 7.83 17.09 -20.93
CA ARG A 123 7.14 18.38 -20.94
C ARG A 123 8.00 19.50 -20.37
N LYS A 124 8.71 19.24 -19.28
CA LYS A 124 9.63 20.19 -18.66
C LYS A 124 10.82 20.46 -19.58
N ALA A 125 11.44 19.42 -20.14
CA ALA A 125 12.53 19.58 -21.11
C ALA A 125 12.10 20.36 -22.36
N ALA A 126 10.90 20.12 -22.88
CA ALA A 126 10.35 20.88 -23.99
C ALA A 126 10.09 22.36 -23.62
N SER A 127 9.58 22.63 -22.41
CA SER A 127 9.38 24.00 -21.92
C SER A 127 10.71 24.72 -21.69
N ASP A 128 11.71 24.05 -21.11
CA ASP A 128 13.03 24.61 -20.84
C ASP A 128 13.77 24.90 -22.16
N ALA A 129 13.61 24.05 -23.17
CA ALA A 129 14.16 24.27 -24.51
C ALA A 129 13.50 25.47 -25.23
N VAL A 130 12.18 25.65 -25.07
CA VAL A 130 11.46 26.81 -25.62
C VAL A 130 11.85 28.11 -24.89
N ALA A 131 12.08 28.06 -23.58
CA ALA A 131 12.51 29.23 -22.79
C ALA A 131 13.96 29.67 -23.10
N GLN A 132 14.76 28.82 -23.74
CA GLN A 132 16.14 29.12 -24.14
C GLN A 132 16.25 29.67 -25.57
N LEU A 133 15.15 29.73 -26.33
CA LEU A 133 15.16 30.38 -27.65
C LEU A 133 15.26 31.89 -27.45
N THR A 134 16.29 32.49 -28.05
CA THR A 134 16.46 33.93 -28.04
C THR A 134 15.64 34.57 -29.16
N ASP A 135 15.36 35.87 -29.05
CA ASP A 135 14.66 36.62 -30.10
C ASP A 135 15.40 36.56 -31.45
N GLU A 136 16.71 36.33 -31.43
CA GLU A 136 17.56 36.11 -32.61
C GLU A 136 17.25 34.77 -33.31
N ASP A 137 17.02 33.71 -32.52
CA ASP A 137 16.66 32.38 -33.03
C ASP A 137 15.26 32.37 -33.67
N ILE A 138 14.31 33.12 -33.08
CA ILE A 138 12.95 33.27 -33.59
C ILE A 138 12.94 34.11 -34.88
N ALA A 139 13.78 35.15 -34.94
CA ALA A 139 13.94 35.97 -36.14
C ALA A 139 14.54 35.18 -37.32
N ALA A 140 15.50 34.28 -37.06
CA ALA A 140 16.13 33.44 -38.07
C ALA A 140 15.16 32.41 -38.69
N LEU A 141 14.19 31.90 -37.94
CA LEU A 141 13.18 30.95 -38.43
C LEU A 141 12.11 31.58 -39.34
N ASN A 142 11.81 32.87 -39.18
CA ASN A 142 10.82 33.58 -39.99
C ASN A 142 11.40 34.22 -41.28
N ALA A 143 12.71 34.06 -41.51
CA ALA A 143 13.43 34.58 -42.68
C ALA A 143 13.64 33.53 -43.79
N LEU A 144 13.07 32.33 -43.63
CA LEU A 144 12.98 31.23 -44.62
C LEU A 144 11.58 31.20 -45.24
#